data_AF-B4IJ21-F1
#
_entry.id   AF-B4IJ21-F1
#
_cell.length_a   1.000
_cell.length_b   1.000
_cell.length_c   1.000
_cell.angle_alpha   90.00
_cell.angle_beta   90.00
_cell.angle_gamma   90.00
#
_symmetry.space_group_name_H-M   'P 1'
#
loop_
_entity.id
_entity.type
_entity.pdbx_description
1 polymer ?
#
loop_
_entity_poly.entity_id
_entity_poly.type
_entity_poly.pdbx_seq_one_letter_code
_entity_poly.pdbx_strand_id
1 'polypeptide(L)'
;MKIRKNHARKRYRYNVNRKTMNKTRSSTGKIKDPRMKKMWMEDQRVGTNFSEMGLAKDVNKAIAIPSYKKDRLLAARVVNGFLEEELDEDERRVLGLKKPVVEEGPKRGHVVQELEQLASERADPEFRLPKGVVKELSYFLNKHKFNYKAMVADRKNFGQWTWRQFRLKIRRFMSIPEQFNVYLEQKKLPVGVKPDWEEYESDSEWK
;
A
#
# COMPACT_ATOMS: atom_id res chain seq x y z
N MET A 1 -17.17 23.33 -47.78
CA MET A 1 -16.84 22.37 -46.69
C MET A 1 -15.54 22.80 -46.01
N LYS A 2 -15.58 23.26 -44.75
CA LYS A 2 -14.39 23.69 -44.01
C LYS A 2 -13.68 22.44 -43.48
N ILE A 3 -12.72 21.91 -44.25
CA ILE A 3 -11.89 20.77 -43.83
C ILE A 3 -11.17 21.18 -42.54
N ARG A 4 -11.42 20.47 -41.43
CA ARG A 4 -10.76 20.72 -40.14
C ARG A 4 -9.24 20.71 -40.38
N LYS A 5 -8.56 21.82 -40.06
CA LYS A 5 -7.11 22.05 -40.27
C LYS A 5 -6.20 20.91 -39.75
N ASN A 6 -6.70 20.02 -38.89
CA ASN A 6 -6.01 18.80 -38.43
C ASN A 6 -5.58 17.85 -39.57
N HIS A 7 -6.21 17.87 -40.74
CA HIS A 7 -5.77 17.04 -41.88
C HIS A 7 -4.59 17.64 -42.67
N ALA A 8 -4.29 18.95 -42.52
CA ALA A 8 -3.25 19.62 -43.30
C ALA A 8 -1.81 19.31 -42.82
N ARG A 9 -1.65 18.80 -41.59
CA ARG A 9 -0.35 18.46 -40.99
C ARG A 9 -0.15 16.96 -40.81
N LYS A 10 -0.68 16.13 -41.72
CA LYS A 10 -0.47 14.67 -41.73
C LYS A 10 0.96 14.31 -42.17
N ARG A 11 1.98 14.70 -41.38
CA ARG A 11 3.33 14.14 -41.53
C ARG A 11 3.33 12.75 -40.89
N TYR A 12 3.65 11.74 -41.69
CA TYR A 12 3.88 10.40 -41.17
C TYR A 12 5.09 10.43 -40.24
N ARG A 13 4.91 9.97 -39.00
CA ARG A 13 5.98 9.91 -38.00
C ARG A 13 6.65 8.55 -38.12
N TYR A 14 7.81 8.49 -38.77
CA TYR A 14 8.55 7.24 -39.00
C TYR A 14 8.98 6.53 -37.71
N ASN A 15 9.15 7.27 -36.61
CA ASN A 15 9.50 6.73 -35.30
C ASN A 15 8.29 6.18 -34.50
N VAL A 16 7.06 6.36 -34.98
CA VAL A 16 5.85 5.91 -34.26
C VAL A 16 5.16 4.80 -35.03
N ASN A 17 5.36 3.55 -34.58
CA ASN A 17 4.58 2.43 -35.08
C ASN A 17 3.16 2.46 -34.48
N ARG A 18 2.20 3.00 -35.25
CA ARG A 18 0.80 3.12 -34.82
C ARG A 18 0.11 1.78 -34.55
N LYS A 19 0.49 0.72 -35.28
CA LYS A 19 -0.06 -0.63 -35.05
C LYS A 19 0.35 -1.14 -33.67
N THR A 20 1.63 -1.00 -33.33
CA THR A 20 2.15 -1.37 -32.00
C THR A 20 1.52 -0.51 -30.90
N MET A 21 1.40 0.81 -31.10
CA MET A 21 0.73 1.67 -30.13
C MET A 21 -0.74 1.31 -29.91
N ASN A 22 -1.46 0.92 -30.97
CA ASN A 22 -2.86 0.51 -30.81
C ASN A 22 -2.95 -0.81 -30.05
N LYS A 23 -2.05 -1.76 -30.32
CA LYS A 23 -1.97 -3.03 -29.59
C LYS A 23 -1.63 -2.84 -28.12
N THR A 24 -0.69 -1.94 -27.78
CA THR A 24 -0.36 -1.65 -26.38
C THR A 24 -1.46 -0.87 -25.66
N ARG A 25 -2.21 0.00 -26.34
CA ARG A 25 -3.31 0.78 -25.75
C ARG A 25 -4.61 0.00 -25.59
N SER A 26 -4.83 -1.03 -26.41
CA SER A 26 -5.96 -1.96 -26.29
C SER A 26 -5.68 -3.10 -25.33
N SER A 27 -4.40 -3.49 -25.16
CA SER A 27 -4.02 -4.49 -24.19
C SER A 27 -4.19 -3.96 -22.77
N THR A 28 -5.08 -4.60 -22.00
CA THR A 28 -5.27 -4.34 -20.57
C THR A 28 -4.22 -5.08 -19.71
N GLY A 29 -3.58 -6.11 -20.26
CA GLY A 29 -2.72 -7.01 -19.50
C GLY A 29 -3.51 -7.98 -18.60
N LYS A 30 -2.80 -8.66 -17.67
CA LYS A 30 -3.43 -9.58 -16.71
C LYS A 30 -3.80 -8.84 -15.43
N ILE A 31 -5.10 -8.69 -15.17
CA ILE A 31 -5.63 -8.17 -13.90
C ILE A 31 -5.45 -9.26 -12.83
N LYS A 32 -4.74 -8.94 -11.74
CA LYS A 32 -4.45 -9.88 -10.64
C LYS A 32 -5.62 -10.03 -9.67
N ASP A 33 -6.28 -8.93 -9.35
CA ASP A 33 -7.40 -8.93 -8.40
C ASP A 33 -8.66 -9.53 -9.04
N PRO A 34 -9.25 -10.60 -8.47
CA PRO A 34 -10.44 -11.24 -9.00
C PRO A 34 -11.68 -10.33 -8.99
N ARG A 35 -11.84 -9.43 -8.00
CA ARG A 35 -13.02 -8.57 -7.88
C ARG A 35 -13.06 -7.55 -9.02
N MET A 36 -11.93 -6.88 -9.23
CA MET A 36 -11.71 -6.00 -10.36
C MET A 36 -11.86 -6.70 -11.72
N LYS A 37 -11.37 -7.94 -11.84
CA LYS A 37 -11.47 -8.70 -13.08
C LYS A 37 -12.92 -9.06 -13.43
N LYS A 38 -13.74 -9.42 -12.45
CA LYS A 38 -15.16 -9.76 -12.65
C LYS A 38 -15.95 -8.61 -13.26
N MET A 39 -15.65 -7.39 -12.83
CA MET A 39 -16.35 -6.18 -13.27
C MET A 39 -15.74 -5.55 -14.52
N TRP A 40 -14.69 -6.13 -15.09
CA TRP A 40 -14.01 -5.57 -16.25
C TRP A 40 -14.76 -5.87 -17.56
N MET A 41 -15.13 -4.83 -18.31
CA MET A 41 -15.72 -4.98 -19.65
C MET A 41 -14.64 -4.92 -20.72
N GLU A 42 -14.45 -5.99 -21.51
CA GLU A 42 -13.39 -6.07 -22.53
C GLU A 42 -13.63 -5.11 -23.72
N ASP A 43 -14.89 -4.81 -24.03
CA ASP A 43 -15.28 -3.92 -25.14
C ASP A 43 -15.01 -2.44 -24.82
N GLN A 44 -14.91 -2.09 -23.55
CA GLN A 44 -14.72 -0.71 -23.11
C GLN A 44 -13.24 -0.33 -23.04
N ARG A 45 -12.97 0.96 -23.22
CA ARG A 45 -11.62 1.49 -23.01
C ARG A 45 -11.25 1.40 -21.53
N VAL A 46 -9.99 1.07 -21.26
CA VAL A 46 -9.39 1.04 -19.91
C VAL A 46 -9.81 2.22 -19.04
N GLY A 47 -9.75 3.44 -19.58
CA GLY A 47 -10.12 4.65 -18.81
C GLY A 47 -11.61 4.76 -18.49
N THR A 48 -12.48 4.29 -19.39
CA THR A 48 -13.93 4.26 -19.17
C THR A 48 -14.27 3.23 -18.10
N ASN A 49 -13.64 2.05 -18.14
CA ASN A 49 -13.78 1.03 -17.11
C ASN A 49 -13.39 1.58 -15.73
N PHE A 50 -12.24 2.22 -15.60
CA PHE A 50 -11.81 2.83 -14.34
C PHE A 50 -12.81 3.91 -13.87
N SER A 51 -13.21 4.84 -14.73
CA SER A 51 -14.16 5.90 -14.33
C SER A 51 -15.53 5.35 -13.92
N GLU A 52 -16.05 4.35 -14.63
CA GLU A 52 -17.33 3.74 -14.30
C GLU A 52 -17.27 2.94 -12.99
N MET A 53 -16.12 2.34 -12.67
CA MET A 53 -15.87 1.68 -11.38
C MET A 53 -15.57 2.66 -10.24
N GLY A 54 -15.46 3.97 -10.49
CA GLY A 54 -15.11 4.97 -9.47
C GLY A 54 -13.61 5.05 -9.17
N LEU A 55 -12.76 4.57 -10.08
CA LEU A 55 -11.32 4.50 -9.93
C LEU A 55 -10.59 5.46 -10.87
N ALA A 56 -9.41 5.92 -10.43
CA ALA A 56 -8.54 6.76 -11.24
C ALA A 56 -7.62 5.92 -12.13
N LYS A 57 -7.62 6.18 -13.44
CA LYS A 57 -6.64 5.59 -14.38
C LYS A 57 -5.21 6.08 -14.12
N ASP A 58 -5.07 7.33 -13.72
CA ASP A 58 -3.78 8.02 -13.57
C ASP A 58 -3.79 8.78 -12.24
N VAL A 59 -3.07 8.26 -11.26
CA VAL A 59 -3.08 8.76 -9.89
C VAL A 59 -2.57 10.18 -9.82
N ASN A 60 -1.54 10.54 -10.58
CA ASN A 60 -0.98 11.90 -10.59
C ASN A 60 -1.94 12.95 -11.16
N LYS A 61 -2.92 12.52 -11.95
CA LYS A 61 -3.99 13.40 -12.45
C LYS A 61 -5.16 13.49 -11.50
N ALA A 62 -5.50 12.40 -10.83
CA ALA A 62 -6.57 12.39 -9.83
C ALA A 62 -6.16 13.11 -8.54
N ILE A 63 -4.94 12.86 -8.08
CA ILE A 63 -4.30 13.50 -6.93
C ILE A 63 -3.16 14.35 -7.49
N ALA A 64 -3.49 15.58 -7.90
CA ALA A 64 -2.49 16.50 -8.41
C ALA A 64 -1.51 16.89 -7.29
N ILE A 65 -0.21 16.79 -7.56
CA ILE A 65 0.82 17.25 -6.64
C ILE A 65 0.68 18.77 -6.45
N PRO A 66 0.57 19.28 -5.21
CA PRO A 66 0.51 20.71 -4.94
C PRO A 66 1.71 21.42 -5.58
N SER A 67 1.45 22.54 -6.25
CA SER A 67 2.50 23.27 -6.95
C SER A 67 2.51 24.69 -6.44
N TYR A 68 3.56 25.02 -5.68
CA TYR A 68 3.73 26.34 -5.06
C TYR A 68 3.49 27.51 -6.04
N LYS A 69 3.95 27.38 -7.28
CA LYS A 69 3.74 28.39 -8.33
C LYS A 69 2.27 28.53 -8.71
N LYS A 70 1.54 27.42 -8.85
CA LYS A 70 0.09 27.43 -9.15
C LYS A 70 -0.69 27.96 -7.97
N ASP A 71 -0.35 27.54 -6.76
CA ASP A 71 -1.03 27.93 -5.53
C ASP A 71 -0.85 29.43 -5.26
N ARG A 72 0.37 29.97 -5.47
CA ARG A 72 0.64 31.41 -5.38
C ARG A 72 -0.08 32.21 -6.46
N LEU A 73 -0.18 31.69 -7.69
CA LEU A 73 -0.95 32.33 -8.77
C LEU A 73 -2.45 32.33 -8.47
N LEU A 74 -2.98 31.23 -7.92
CA LEU A 74 -4.37 31.13 -7.47
C LEU A 74 -4.64 32.11 -6.32
N ALA A 75 -3.77 32.16 -5.32
CA ALA A 75 -3.86 33.10 -4.22
C ALA A 75 -3.80 34.56 -4.72
N ALA A 76 -2.89 34.88 -5.64
CA ALA A 76 -2.83 36.22 -6.24
C ALA A 76 -4.09 36.55 -7.05
N ARG A 77 -4.69 35.60 -7.77
CA ARG A 77 -5.96 35.79 -8.49
C ARG A 77 -7.13 36.03 -7.55
N VAL A 78 -7.19 35.28 -6.44
CA VAL A 78 -8.19 35.46 -5.37
C VAL A 78 -8.03 36.82 -4.72
N VAL A 79 -6.80 37.19 -4.32
CA VAL A 79 -6.50 38.48 -3.67
C VAL A 79 -6.77 39.66 -4.59
N ASN A 80 -6.52 39.51 -5.90
CA ASN A 80 -6.76 40.56 -6.89
C ASN A 80 -8.22 40.59 -7.41
N GLY A 81 -9.14 39.82 -6.83
CA GLY A 81 -10.58 39.85 -7.17
C GLY A 81 -10.97 39.23 -8.52
N PHE A 82 -10.05 38.55 -9.22
CA PHE A 82 -10.32 37.96 -10.53
C PHE A 82 -11.08 36.62 -10.50
N LEU A 83 -11.36 36.06 -9.31
CA LEU A 83 -11.97 34.74 -9.17
C LEU A 83 -13.51 34.78 -8.98
N GLU A 84 -14.10 35.96 -8.77
CA GLU A 84 -15.55 36.08 -8.52
C GLU A 84 -16.41 36.12 -9.78
N GLU A 85 -15.83 36.38 -10.96
CA GLU A 85 -16.59 36.28 -12.21
C GLU A 85 -16.66 34.82 -12.66
N GLU A 86 -17.83 34.21 -12.44
CA GLU A 86 -18.21 32.97 -13.08
C GLU A 86 -18.07 33.13 -14.59
N LEU A 87 -16.96 32.63 -15.16
CA LEU A 87 -16.74 32.62 -16.61
C LEU A 87 -18.01 32.15 -17.33
N ASP A 88 -18.56 33.02 -18.17
CA ASP A 88 -19.77 32.76 -18.97
C ASP A 88 -19.59 31.49 -19.82
N GLU A 89 -20.70 30.81 -20.13
CA GLU A 89 -20.67 29.54 -20.89
C GLU A 89 -19.92 29.65 -22.23
N ASP A 90 -19.93 30.84 -22.84
CA ASP A 90 -19.25 31.12 -24.10
C ASP A 90 -17.75 31.40 -23.91
N GLU A 91 -17.33 32.03 -22.81
CA GLU A 91 -15.92 32.19 -22.48
C GLU A 91 -15.26 30.84 -22.14
N ARG A 92 -15.98 29.97 -21.42
CA ARG A 92 -15.54 28.58 -21.17
C ARG A 92 -15.35 27.80 -22.47
N ARG A 93 -16.24 27.95 -23.45
CA ARG A 93 -16.13 27.31 -24.77
C ARG A 93 -14.92 27.81 -25.56
N VAL A 94 -14.66 29.12 -25.55
CA VAL A 94 -13.50 29.73 -26.25
C VAL A 94 -12.18 29.29 -25.60
N LEU A 95 -12.14 29.19 -24.27
CA LEU A 95 -10.99 28.66 -23.50
C LEU A 95 -10.85 27.13 -23.56
N GLY A 96 -11.82 26.42 -24.16
CA GLY A 96 -11.82 24.96 -24.26
C GLY A 96 -12.09 24.25 -22.92
N LEU A 97 -12.62 24.96 -21.93
CA LEU A 97 -13.11 24.39 -20.67
C LEU A 97 -14.42 23.63 -20.97
N LYS A 98 -14.41 22.32 -20.73
CA LYS A 98 -15.60 21.48 -20.94
C LYS A 98 -16.69 21.85 -19.93
N LYS A 99 -17.96 21.74 -20.36
CA LYS A 99 -19.15 21.86 -19.53
C LYS A 99 -18.99 21.00 -18.26
N PRO A 100 -19.37 21.48 -17.06
CA PRO A 100 -19.40 20.62 -15.87
C PRO A 100 -20.30 19.43 -16.20
N VAL A 101 -19.71 18.25 -16.27
CA VAL A 101 -20.44 17.01 -16.48
C VAL A 101 -21.22 16.83 -15.19
N VAL A 102 -22.56 16.80 -15.26
CA VAL A 102 -23.42 16.40 -14.15
C VAL A 102 -22.81 15.13 -13.57
N GLU A 103 -22.39 15.17 -12.31
CA GLU A 103 -21.73 14.05 -11.65
C GLU A 103 -22.75 12.95 -11.38
N GLU A 104 -23.19 12.27 -12.44
CA GLU A 104 -23.76 10.94 -12.30
C GLU A 104 -22.67 10.10 -11.65
N GLY A 105 -22.92 9.65 -10.42
CA GLY A 105 -22.00 8.82 -9.67
C GLY A 105 -21.52 7.60 -10.50
N PRO A 106 -20.40 6.98 -10.10
CA PRO A 106 -19.84 5.86 -10.86
C PRO A 106 -20.88 4.74 -11.03
N LYS A 107 -21.17 4.38 -12.28
CA LYS A 107 -22.18 3.35 -12.64
C LYS A 107 -21.94 2.00 -11.97
N ARG A 108 -20.69 1.66 -11.68
CA ARG A 108 -20.22 0.43 -11.04
C ARG A 108 -19.49 0.74 -9.72
N GLY A 109 -20.00 1.71 -8.95
CA GLY A 109 -19.39 2.18 -7.70
C GLY A 109 -19.27 1.15 -6.57
N HIS A 110 -19.98 0.01 -6.63
CA HIS A 110 -19.86 -1.06 -5.61
C HIS A 110 -18.42 -1.57 -5.49
N VAL A 111 -17.63 -1.50 -6.57
CA VAL A 111 -16.25 -2.00 -6.60
C VAL A 111 -15.39 -1.25 -5.58
N VAL A 112 -15.60 0.06 -5.43
CA VAL A 112 -14.88 0.85 -4.43
C VAL A 112 -15.25 0.39 -3.02
N GLN A 113 -16.54 0.18 -2.74
CA GLN A 113 -16.99 -0.29 -1.44
C GLN A 113 -16.39 -1.66 -1.07
N GLU A 114 -16.35 -2.59 -2.02
CA GLU A 114 -15.73 -3.91 -1.81
C GLU A 114 -14.23 -3.82 -1.54
N LEU A 115 -13.52 -2.92 -2.23
CA LEU A 115 -12.09 -2.69 -2.04
C LEU A 115 -11.81 -1.98 -0.72
N GLU A 116 -12.66 -1.05 -0.30
CA GLU A 116 -12.56 -0.36 1.00
C GLU A 116 -12.78 -1.34 2.16
N GLN A 117 -13.76 -2.24 2.04
CA GLN A 117 -14.00 -3.30 3.03
C GLN A 117 -12.77 -4.20 3.16
N LEU A 118 -12.21 -4.67 2.03
CA LEU A 118 -10.97 -5.44 2.03
C LEU A 118 -9.79 -4.70 2.65
N ALA A 119 -9.67 -3.40 2.39
CA ALA A 119 -8.60 -2.59 2.95
C ALA A 119 -8.78 -2.37 4.47
N SER A 120 -10.02 -2.34 4.95
CA SER A 120 -10.34 -2.22 6.37
C SER A 120 -10.15 -3.52 7.14
N GLU A 121 -10.26 -4.67 6.48
CA GLU A 121 -9.97 -5.97 7.08
C GLU A 121 -8.49 -6.02 7.49
N ARG A 122 -8.23 -6.20 8.80
CA ARG A 122 -6.86 -6.35 9.29
C ARG A 122 -6.33 -7.70 8.83
N ALA A 123 -5.29 -7.69 8.01
CA ALA A 123 -4.59 -8.91 7.64
C ALA A 123 -4.05 -9.64 8.88
N ASP A 124 -4.20 -10.97 8.90
CA ASP A 124 -3.64 -11.81 9.93
C ASP A 124 -2.11 -11.61 9.98
N PRO A 125 -1.50 -11.50 11.17
CA PRO A 125 -0.06 -11.39 11.28
C PRO A 125 0.60 -12.71 10.87
N GLU A 126 0.95 -12.85 9.59
CA GLU A 126 1.75 -13.97 9.05
C GLU A 126 3.22 -13.91 9.48
N PHE A 127 3.59 -12.96 10.34
CA PHE A 127 4.96 -12.83 10.81
C PHE A 127 5.38 -14.08 11.59
N ARG A 128 6.43 -14.74 11.10
CA ARG A 128 7.06 -15.90 11.74
C ARG A 128 8.55 -15.66 11.90
N LEU A 129 9.12 -16.10 13.01
CA LEU A 129 10.57 -16.04 13.18
C LEU A 129 11.25 -17.11 12.30
N PRO A 130 12.42 -16.82 11.73
CA PRO A 130 13.20 -17.83 11.00
C PRO A 130 13.53 -19.04 11.89
N LYS A 131 13.52 -20.25 11.30
CA LYS A 131 13.77 -21.51 12.04
C LYS A 131 15.10 -21.52 12.81
N GLY A 132 16.16 -20.93 12.24
CA GLY A 132 17.46 -20.80 12.90
C GLY A 132 17.39 -19.95 14.17
N VAL A 133 16.70 -18.81 14.09
CA VAL A 133 16.49 -17.91 15.24
C VAL A 133 15.65 -18.61 16.31
N VAL A 134 14.60 -19.35 15.93
CA VAL A 134 13.80 -20.15 16.88
C VAL A 134 14.66 -21.18 17.61
N LYS A 135 15.58 -21.87 16.92
CA LYS A 135 16.50 -22.85 17.50
C LYS A 135 17.49 -22.20 18.48
N GLU A 136 17.97 -20.99 18.18
CA GLU A 136 18.83 -20.22 19.08
C GLU A 136 18.08 -19.76 20.32
N LEU A 137 16.91 -19.13 20.14
CA LEU A 137 16.09 -18.64 21.25
C LEU A 137 15.62 -19.76 22.17
N SER A 138 15.21 -20.91 21.62
CA SER A 138 14.88 -22.08 22.42
C SER A 138 16.08 -22.60 23.21
N TYR A 139 17.30 -22.60 22.65
CA TYR A 139 18.51 -22.94 23.41
C TYR A 139 18.73 -21.98 24.60
N PHE A 140 18.63 -20.66 24.36
CA PHE A 140 18.85 -19.67 25.42
C PHE A 140 17.78 -19.74 26.51
N LEU A 141 16.50 -19.90 26.14
CA LEU A 141 15.41 -20.08 27.09
C LEU A 141 15.58 -21.33 27.95
N ASN A 142 16.04 -22.43 27.36
CA ASN A 142 16.28 -23.67 28.10
C ASN A 142 17.40 -23.54 29.14
N LYS A 143 18.47 -22.80 28.80
CA LYS A 143 19.67 -22.72 29.64
C LYS A 143 19.61 -21.60 30.67
N HIS A 144 19.16 -20.42 30.24
CA HIS A 144 19.24 -19.18 31.01
C HIS A 144 17.87 -18.58 31.34
N LYS A 145 16.76 -19.18 30.90
CA LYS A 145 15.39 -18.70 31.17
C LYS A 145 15.19 -17.23 30.75
N PHE A 146 15.03 -16.29 31.70
CA PHE A 146 14.94 -14.84 31.41
C PHE A 146 16.19 -14.06 31.82
N ASN A 147 17.28 -14.74 32.20
CA ASN A 147 18.54 -14.10 32.55
C ASN A 147 19.26 -13.60 31.30
N TYR A 148 18.89 -12.40 30.84
CA TYR A 148 19.48 -11.82 29.64
C TYR A 148 20.97 -11.53 29.79
N LYS A 149 21.45 -11.26 31.01
CA LYS A 149 22.88 -11.05 31.28
C LYS A 149 23.68 -12.32 30.99
N ALA A 150 23.21 -13.47 31.48
CA ALA A 150 23.83 -14.76 31.21
C ALA A 150 23.74 -15.16 29.72
N MET A 151 22.65 -14.80 29.02
CA MET A 151 22.53 -15.01 27.58
C MET A 151 23.57 -14.22 26.76
N VAL A 152 23.82 -12.97 27.14
CA VAL A 152 24.83 -12.13 26.46
C VAL A 152 26.22 -12.72 26.62
N ALA A 153 26.55 -13.21 27.82
CA ALA A 153 27.85 -13.80 28.14
C ALA A 153 28.03 -15.24 27.62
N ASP A 154 26.98 -15.89 27.12
CA ASP A 154 27.06 -17.26 26.63
C ASP A 154 27.89 -17.33 25.33
N ARG A 155 28.78 -18.31 25.25
CA ARG A 155 29.62 -18.56 24.07
C ARG A 155 28.83 -18.78 22.77
N LYS A 156 27.59 -19.25 22.87
CA LYS A 156 26.72 -19.50 21.70
C LYS A 156 26.10 -18.22 21.12
N ASN A 157 26.27 -17.08 21.79
CA ASN A 157 25.89 -15.76 21.27
C ASN A 157 26.87 -15.25 20.21
N PHE A 158 27.01 -15.97 19.09
CA PHE A 158 27.90 -15.57 17.99
C PHE A 158 27.48 -14.25 17.33
N GLY A 159 26.18 -13.97 17.32
CA GLY A 159 25.62 -12.72 16.80
C GLY A 159 25.83 -11.51 17.71
N GLN A 160 26.50 -11.68 18.86
CA GLN A 160 26.82 -10.64 19.82
C GLN A 160 25.59 -9.79 20.19
N TRP A 161 24.45 -10.45 20.39
CA TRP A 161 23.22 -9.73 20.72
C TRP A 161 23.32 -9.10 22.09
N THR A 162 22.78 -7.88 22.19
CA THR A 162 22.65 -7.18 23.47
C THR A 162 21.47 -7.74 24.26
N TRP A 163 21.46 -7.54 25.58
CA TRP A 163 20.37 -8.00 26.44
C TRP A 163 19.01 -7.45 25.99
N ARG A 164 18.96 -6.21 25.48
CA ARG A 164 17.73 -5.59 24.92
C ARG A 164 17.23 -6.34 23.68
N GLN A 165 18.16 -6.78 22.83
CA GLN A 165 17.82 -7.56 21.63
C GLN A 165 17.32 -8.95 22.01
N PHE A 166 17.95 -9.62 22.98
CA PHE A 166 17.45 -10.89 23.51
C PHE A 166 16.04 -10.74 24.06
N ARG A 167 15.80 -9.74 24.91
CA ARG A 167 14.48 -9.43 25.44
C ARG A 167 13.44 -9.22 24.35
N LEU A 168 13.73 -8.38 23.36
CA LEU A 168 12.80 -8.10 22.27
C LEU A 168 12.51 -9.36 21.44
N LYS A 169 13.54 -10.15 21.13
CA LYS A 169 13.40 -11.39 20.35
C LYS A 169 12.63 -12.46 21.10
N ILE A 170 12.89 -12.64 22.39
CA ILE A 170 12.19 -13.60 23.24
C ILE A 170 10.73 -13.21 23.41
N ARG A 171 10.44 -11.92 23.69
CA ARG A 171 9.05 -11.42 23.75
C ARG A 171 8.32 -11.61 22.42
N ARG A 172 8.98 -11.32 21.30
CA ARG A 172 8.43 -11.58 19.95
C ARG A 172 8.21 -13.07 19.69
N PHE A 173 9.09 -13.93 20.17
CA PHE A 173 8.93 -15.38 20.04
C PHE A 173 7.72 -15.87 20.84
N MET A 174 7.54 -15.39 22.07
CA MET A 174 6.37 -15.69 22.91
C MET A 174 5.07 -15.14 22.34
N SER A 175 5.11 -14.00 21.64
CA SER A 175 3.92 -13.44 20.98
C SER A 175 3.47 -14.22 19.74
N ILE A 176 4.22 -15.23 19.29
CA ILE A 176 3.87 -16.08 18.14
C ILE A 176 3.46 -17.46 18.68
N PRO A 177 2.16 -17.72 18.93
CA PRO A 177 1.71 -18.95 19.58
C PRO A 177 2.09 -20.20 18.79
N GLU A 178 2.01 -20.16 17.46
CA GLU A 178 2.33 -21.32 16.61
C GLU A 178 3.75 -21.85 16.81
N GLN A 179 4.74 -20.96 16.97
CA GLN A 179 6.13 -21.38 17.15
C GLN A 179 6.47 -21.64 18.61
N PHE A 180 5.85 -20.89 19.53
CA PHE A 180 6.09 -21.03 20.96
C PHE A 180 5.42 -22.28 21.53
N ASN A 181 4.21 -22.63 21.09
CA ASN A 181 3.52 -23.84 21.53
C ASN A 181 4.30 -25.11 21.18
N VAL A 182 4.89 -25.17 19.97
CA VAL A 182 5.79 -26.26 19.57
C VAL A 182 6.97 -26.40 20.54
N TYR A 183 7.53 -25.27 21.00
CA TYR A 183 8.59 -25.29 22.00
C TYR A 183 8.10 -25.78 23.38
N LEU A 184 6.91 -25.35 23.81
CA LEU A 184 6.32 -25.78 25.09
C LEU A 184 6.00 -27.28 25.09
N GLU A 185 5.44 -27.81 24.01
CA GLU A 185 5.15 -29.24 23.83
C GLU A 185 6.42 -30.08 23.92
N GLN A 186 7.48 -29.67 23.23
CA GLN A 186 8.80 -30.34 23.30
C GLN A 186 9.36 -30.38 24.74
N LYS A 187 8.95 -29.45 25.59
CA LYS A 187 9.43 -29.30 26.96
C LYS A 187 8.42 -29.73 28.03
N LYS A 188 7.25 -30.22 27.62
CA LYS A 188 6.14 -30.60 28.52
C LYS A 188 5.76 -29.49 29.50
N LEU A 189 5.82 -28.24 29.06
CA LEU A 189 5.42 -27.07 29.84
C LEU A 189 3.95 -26.73 29.56
N PRO A 190 3.18 -26.22 30.55
CA PRO A 190 1.78 -25.88 30.37
C PRO A 190 1.61 -24.71 29.39
N VAL A 191 0.66 -24.85 28.47
CA VAL A 191 0.30 -23.80 27.50
C VAL A 191 -0.60 -22.76 28.17
N GLY A 192 -0.28 -21.48 28.03
CA GLY A 192 -1.11 -20.38 28.53
C GLY A 192 -0.89 -19.99 29.99
N VAL A 193 -0.06 -20.72 30.74
CA VAL A 193 0.36 -20.33 32.09
C VAL A 193 1.69 -19.59 32.00
N LYS A 194 1.79 -18.44 32.69
CA LYS A 194 3.07 -17.72 32.80
C LYS A 194 4.08 -18.63 33.51
N PRO A 195 5.27 -18.87 32.93
CA PRO A 195 6.28 -19.66 33.62
C PRO A 195 6.66 -18.99 34.95
N ASP A 196 6.64 -19.76 36.04
CA ASP A 196 7.05 -19.32 37.38
C ASP A 196 8.59 -19.24 37.45
N TRP A 197 9.16 -18.30 36.72
CA TRP A 197 10.59 -18.03 36.72
C TRP A 197 10.82 -16.72 37.48
N GLU A 198 11.66 -16.75 38.52
CA GLU A 198 11.95 -15.62 39.43
C GLU A 198 12.35 -14.32 38.69
N GLU A 199 12.92 -14.45 37.50
CA GLU A 199 13.40 -13.35 36.65
C GLU A 199 12.34 -12.83 35.65
N TYR A 200 11.08 -13.29 35.74
CA TYR A 200 10.00 -12.84 34.85
C TYR A 200 9.65 -11.37 35.09
N GLU A 201 9.68 -10.94 36.35
CA GLU A 201 9.32 -9.57 36.77
C GLU A 201 10.53 -8.65 36.85
N SER A 202 11.69 -9.19 37.20
CA SER A 202 12.96 -8.47 37.17
C SER A 202 13.54 -8.56 35.75
N ASP A 203 13.24 -7.58 34.90
CA ASP A 203 14.09 -7.31 33.74
C ASP A 203 15.51 -7.12 34.30
N SER A 204 16.39 -8.12 34.17
CA SER A 204 17.74 -8.08 34.71
C SER A 204 18.51 -6.95 34.00
N GLU A 205 18.34 -5.73 34.49
CA GLU A 205 19.04 -4.57 33.97
C GLU A 205 20.52 -4.79 34.24
N TRP A 206 21.31 -4.63 33.19
CA TRP A 206 22.75 -4.53 33.34
C TRP A 206 23.02 -3.18 34.03
N LYS A 207 23.04 -3.18 35.37
CA LYS A 207 23.76 -2.17 36.15
C LYS A 207 25.24 -2.48 36.13
#